data_AF-A0A1G9W3Z9-F1
#
_entry.id   AF-A0A1G9W3Z9-F1
#
_cell.length_a   1.000
_cell.length_b   1.000
_cell.length_c   1.000
_cell.angle_alpha   90.00
_cell.angle_beta   90.00
_cell.angle_gamma   90.00
#
_symmetry.space_group_name_H-M   'P 1'
#
loop_
_entity.id
_entity.type
_entity.pdbx_description
1 polymer ?
#
loop_
_entity_poly.entity_id
_entity_poly.type
_entity_poly.pdbx_seq_one_letter_code
_entity_poly.pdbx_strand_id
1 'polypeptide(L)' 'MKIYIQPKSVTLVGKAWQIRYMLKRYMKEHTTVQEWISSAPGPKQ' A
#
# COMPACT_ATOMS: atom_id res chain seq x y z
N MET A 1 -6.18 -2.21 -10.97
CA MET A 1 -5.70 -1.75 -9.65
C MET A 1 -4.19 -1.69 -9.73
N LYS A 2 -3.57 -0.54 -9.44
CA LYS A 2 -2.13 -0.37 -9.39
C LYS A 2 -1.78 0.25 -8.03
N ILE A 3 -0.75 -0.28 -7.37
CA ILE A 3 -0.27 0.24 -6.09
C ILE A 3 1.17 0.67 -6.31
N TYR A 4 1.45 1.94 -6.06
CA TYR A 4 2.79 2.51 -6.14
C TYR A 4 3.24 2.82 -4.72
N ILE A 5 4.32 2.18 -4.31
CA ILE A 5 4.91 2.38 -2.98
C ILE A 5 6.16 3.20 -3.19
N GLN A 6 6.15 4.41 -2.65
CA GLN A 6 7.29 5.32 -2.63
C GLN A 6 7.86 5.34 -1.20
N PRO A 7 9.11 5.79 -1.01
CA PRO A 7 9.76 5.78 0.31
C PRO A 7 9.00 6.56 1.41
N LYS A 8 8.14 7.51 1.02
CA LYS A 8 7.38 8.37 1.95
C LYS A 8 5.87 8.32 1.75
N SER A 9 5.37 7.57 0.77
CA SER A 9 3.94 7.60 0.41
C SER A 9 3.51 6.32 -0.28
N VAL A 10 2.20 6.03 -0.20
CA VAL A 10 1.57 4.92 -0.93
C VAL A 10 0.46 5.49 -1.79
N THR A 11 0.49 5.20 -3.08
CA THR A 11 -0.53 5.66 -4.04
C THR A 11 -1.27 4.45 -4.60
N LEU A 12 -2.60 4.42 -4.42
CA LEU A 12 -3.47 3.38 -4.97
C LEU A 12 -4.29 3.97 -6.13
N VAL A 13 -4.22 3.34 -7.30
CA VAL A 13 -4.94 3.76 -8.51
C VAL A 13 -5.90 2.65 -8.94
N GLY A 14 -7.20 2.95 -8.97
CA GLY A 14 -8.23 2.00 -9.37
C GLY A 14 -9.65 2.48 -9.05
N LYS A 15 -10.63 1.58 -9.15
CA LYS A 15 -12.03 1.89 -8.80
C LYS A 15 -12.13 2.15 -7.30
N ALA A 16 -12.97 3.11 -6.90
CA ALA A 16 -13.11 3.52 -5.50
C ALA A 16 -13.37 2.34 -4.54
N TRP A 17 -14.24 1.40 -4.91
CA TRP A 17 -14.53 0.23 -4.08
C TRP A 17 -13.32 -0.69 -3.91
N GLN A 18 -12.47 -0.84 -4.94
CA GLN A 18 -11.27 -1.66 -4.89
C GLN A 18 -10.25 -1.03 -3.93
N ILE A 19 -10.14 0.31 -3.94
CA ILE A 19 -9.25 1.06 -3.03
C ILE A 19 -9.69 0.84 -1.58
N ARG A 20 -10.99 0.97 -1.31
CA ARG A 20 -11.55 0.72 0.03
C ARG A 20 -11.33 -0.72 0.49
N TYR A 21 -11.49 -1.69 -0.41
CA TYR A 21 -11.23 -3.10 -0.10
C TYR A 21 -9.76 -3.35 0.24
N MET A 22 -8.83 -2.83 -0.56
CA MET A 22 -7.39 -3.00 -0.31
C MET A 22 -6.94 -2.32 0.97
N LEU A 23 -7.40 -1.09 1.24
CA LEU A 23 -7.06 -0.39 2.50
C LEU A 23 -7.51 -1.20 3.73
N LYS A 24 -8.71 -1.78 3.71
CA LYS A 24 -9.19 -2.66 4.79
C LYS A 24 -8.35 -3.91 4.97
N ARG A 25 -7.81 -4.45 3.88
CA ARG A 25 -6.94 -5.62 3.92
C ARG A 25 -5.58 -5.27 4.52
N TYR A 26 -4.93 -4.21 4.03
CA TYR A 26 -3.62 -3.78 4.53
C TYR A 26 -3.67 -3.26 5.97
N MET A 27 -4.81 -2.73 6.44
CA MET A 27 -4.99 -2.38 7.85
C MET A 27 -4.91 -3.59 8.80
N LYS A 28 -5.16 -4.81 8.30
CA LYS A 28 -4.97 -6.05 9.08
C LYS A 28 -3.54 -6.56 9.03
N GLU A 29 -2.84 -6.28 7.93
CA GLU A 29 -1.48 -6.77 7.67
C GLU A 29 -0.42 -5.82 8.24
N HIS A 30 -0.73 -4.53 8.38
CA HIS A 30 0.17 -3.48 8.86
C HIS A 30 -0.56 -2.53 9.81
N THR A 31 0.10 -2.14 10.90
CA THR A 31 -0.46 -1.19 11.87
C THR A 31 -0.25 0.25 11.41
N THR A 32 0.86 0.51 10.73
CA THR A 32 1.23 1.85 10.25
C THR A 32 1.57 1.88 8.77
N VAL A 33 1.43 3.04 8.15
CA VAL A 33 1.82 3.24 6.74
C VAL A 33 3.34 3.09 6.56
N GLN A 34 4.14 3.45 7.57
CA GLN A 34 5.59 3.25 7.53
C GLN A 34 5.97 1.77 7.49
N GLU A 35 5.33 0.95 8.31
CA GLU A 35 5.51 -0.50 8.31
C GLU A 35 5.12 -1.11 6.96
N TRP A 36 4.02 -0.62 6.37
CA TRP A 36 3.60 -1.05 5.03
C TRP A 36 4.64 -0.71 3.96
N ILE A 37 5.21 0.51 3.99
CA ILE A 37 6.28 0.92 3.06
C ILE A 37 7.54 0.06 3.27
N SER A 38 7.89 -0.25 4.53
CA SER A 38 9.08 -1.04 4.86
C SER A 38 8.93 -2.54 4.56
N SER A 39 7.71 -3.06 4.58
CA SER A 39 7.39 -4.47 4.28
C SER A 39 7.29 -4.73 2.78
N ALA A 40 7.03 -3.69 1.99
CA ALA A 40 7.04 -3.81 0.54
C ALA A 40 8.43 -4.23 0.06
N PRO A 41 8.54 -5.22 -0.84
CA PRO A 41 9.82 -5.51 -1.49
C PRO A 41 10.21 -4.25 -2.26
N GLY A 42 11.17 -3.51 -1.72
CA GLY A 42 11.71 -2.32 -2.36
C GLY A 42 12.20 -2.68 -3.77
N PRO A 43 12.26 -1.70 -4.68
CA PRO A 43 12.90 -1.96 -5.97
C PRO A 43 14.29 -2.51 -5.68
N LYS A 44 14.58 -3.73 -6.18
CA LYS A 44 15.95 -4.21 -6.28
C LYS A 44 16.71 -3.08 -7.00
N GLN A 45 17.61 -2.42 -6.28
CA GLN A 45 18.60 -1.53 -6.88
C GLN A 45 19.42 -2.32 -7.89
#